data_AF-A0A7Y5XPH8-F1
#
_entry.id   AF-A0A7Y5XPH8-F1
#
_cell.length_a   1.000
_cell.length_b   1.000
_cell.length_c   1.000
_cell.angle_alpha   90.00
_cell.angle_beta   90.00
_cell.angle_gamma   90.00
#
_symmetry.space_group_name_H-M   'P 1'
#
loop_
_entity.id
_entity.type
_entity.pdbx_description
1 polymer ?
#
loop_
_entity_poly.entity_id
_entity_poly.type
_entity_poly.pdbx_seq_one_letter_code
_entity_poly.pdbx_strand_id
1 'polypeptide(L)'
;MKQLRIAHLIISSLLVFAMAAALLIVAPFADRALGYGAHCQDPSPPSWFNVRLKAAAETSGDGVPTSWGSSVDMARIACFESTFRTSAQNGQYFGLTQMNRTSVENASVSWHCYTVYEGCTKPRGYHQLLAALRYADSRYGSPAKGWKHIRENNWW
;
A
#
# COMPACT_ATOMS: atom_id res chain seq x y z
N MET A 1 14.48 60.93 -56.80
CA MET A 1 13.11 61.10 -56.25
C MET A 1 12.76 59.84 -55.48
N LYS A 2 12.94 59.87 -54.15
CA LYS A 2 11.87 59.81 -53.14
C LYS A 2 10.98 58.56 -53.25
N GLN A 3 11.31 57.53 -52.47
CA GLN A 3 10.34 56.60 -51.88
C GLN A 3 10.86 56.26 -50.48
N LEU A 4 10.41 57.07 -49.51
CA LEU A 4 10.55 56.89 -48.08
C LEU A 4 9.16 56.47 -47.58
N ARG A 5 9.11 55.67 -46.50
CA ARG A 5 7.94 55.14 -45.78
C ARG A 5 7.51 53.79 -46.38
N ILE A 6 7.51 52.67 -45.65
CA ILE A 6 6.76 52.46 -44.41
C ILE A 6 7.53 51.42 -43.57
N ALA A 7 8.16 51.89 -42.49
CA ALA A 7 8.30 51.10 -41.28
C ALA A 7 6.88 50.79 -40.75
N HIS A 8 6.68 49.63 -40.11
CA HIS A 8 5.42 49.01 -39.62
C HIS A 8 4.99 47.73 -40.37
N LEU A 9 5.91 46.78 -40.54
CA LEU A 9 5.58 45.36 -40.35
C LEU A 9 6.16 44.98 -38.97
N ILE A 10 5.46 45.27 -37.86
CA ILE A 10 4.57 44.28 -37.21
C ILE A 10 5.32 42.93 -37.15
N ILE A 11 6.33 42.77 -36.30
CA ILE A 11 6.21 42.39 -34.88
C ILE A 11 4.91 41.59 -34.60
N SER A 12 4.66 40.47 -35.29
CA SER A 12 3.54 39.58 -34.92
C SER A 12 3.74 38.11 -35.37
N SER A 13 4.90 37.50 -35.15
CA SER A 13 5.04 36.05 -35.45
C SER A 13 5.85 35.26 -34.43
N LEU A 14 5.93 35.70 -33.18
CA LEU A 14 6.67 35.00 -32.12
C LEU A 14 5.97 35.14 -30.77
N LEU A 15 4.72 34.68 -30.66
CA LEU A 15 4.03 34.42 -29.39
C LEU A 15 2.59 34.01 -29.72
N VAL A 16 2.31 32.72 -29.92
CA VAL A 16 1.10 32.01 -29.47
C VAL A 16 1.30 30.53 -29.86
N PHE A 17 2.00 29.76 -29.05
CA PHE A 17 1.80 28.30 -28.94
C PHE A 17 2.21 27.88 -27.53
N ALA A 18 1.56 28.50 -26.55
CA ALA A 18 1.57 28.02 -25.17
C ALA A 18 0.12 27.66 -24.83
N MET A 19 -0.03 26.49 -24.22
CA MET A 19 -1.23 26.00 -23.53
C MET A 19 -2.36 25.44 -24.40
N ALA A 20 -2.18 24.21 -24.86
CA ALA A 20 -3.28 23.26 -25.04
C ALA A 20 -2.77 21.81 -24.91
N ALA A 21 -2.08 21.51 -23.81
CA ALA A 21 -1.67 20.14 -23.49
C ALA A 21 -1.74 19.93 -21.96
N ALA A 22 -2.89 20.23 -21.37
CA ALA A 22 -3.12 20.03 -19.94
C ALA A 22 -4.58 19.71 -19.63
N LEU A 23 -5.28 18.99 -20.50
CA LEU A 23 -6.57 18.39 -20.18
C LEU A 23 -6.68 17.10 -20.96
N LEU A 24 -6.35 15.97 -20.30
CA LEU A 24 -6.85 14.60 -20.54
C LEU A 24 -5.90 13.56 -19.90
N ILE A 25 -5.58 13.68 -18.60
CA ILE A 25 -5.07 12.54 -17.81
C ILE A 25 -5.62 12.62 -16.37
N VAL A 26 -6.94 12.61 -16.23
CA VAL A 26 -7.64 12.27 -14.98
C VAL A 26 -8.92 11.57 -15.49
N ALA A 27 -9.21 10.29 -15.31
CA ALA A 27 -8.69 9.20 -14.50
C ALA A 27 -8.98 7.86 -15.22
N PRO A 28 -8.24 6.80 -14.91
CA PRO A 28 -8.93 5.53 -14.63
C PRO A 28 -8.44 4.85 -13.34
N PHE A 29 -7.70 5.56 -12.47
CA PHE A 29 -7.23 4.98 -11.21
C PHE A 29 -8.34 4.82 -10.16
N ALA A 30 -9.44 5.59 -10.27
CA ALA A 30 -10.57 5.49 -9.33
C ALA A 30 -11.38 4.19 -9.51
N ASP A 31 -11.52 3.66 -10.73
CA ASP A 31 -12.36 2.48 -10.98
C ASP A 31 -11.69 1.16 -10.55
N ARG A 32 -10.35 1.07 -10.57
CA ARG A 32 -9.66 -0.15 -10.12
C ARG A 32 -9.65 -0.33 -8.61
N ALA A 33 -9.63 0.76 -7.84
CA ALA A 33 -9.66 0.72 -6.37
C ALA A 33 -11.01 0.21 -5.84
N LEU A 34 -12.12 0.52 -6.52
CA LEU A 34 -13.46 0.10 -6.12
C LEU A 34 -13.71 -1.39 -6.41
N GLY A 35 -13.22 -1.93 -7.53
CA GLY A 35 -13.42 -3.34 -7.90
C GLY A 35 -12.62 -4.34 -7.06
N TYR A 36 -11.34 -4.06 -6.80
CA TYR A 36 -10.49 -4.95 -6.00
C TYR A 36 -10.69 -4.74 -4.48
N GLY A 37 -11.03 -3.53 -4.02
CA GLY A 37 -11.39 -3.32 -2.62
C GLY A 37 -12.68 -4.03 -2.19
N ALA A 38 -13.65 -4.16 -3.11
CA ALA A 38 -14.98 -4.71 -2.81
C ALA A 38 -14.95 -6.17 -2.33
N HIS A 39 -14.17 -7.05 -2.98
CA HIS A 39 -14.12 -8.47 -2.58
C HIS A 39 -13.41 -8.70 -1.23
N CYS A 40 -12.58 -7.75 -0.80
CA CYS A 40 -11.90 -7.79 0.49
C CYS A 40 -12.62 -6.99 1.57
N GLN A 41 -13.82 -6.47 1.30
CA GLN A 41 -14.63 -5.79 2.32
C GLN A 41 -15.14 -6.78 3.37
N ASP A 42 -15.45 -8.02 2.98
CA ASP A 42 -15.88 -9.11 3.88
C ASP A 42 -15.06 -10.38 3.58
N PRO A 43 -13.77 -10.40 3.96
CA PRO A 43 -12.88 -11.47 3.56
C PRO A 43 -13.19 -12.76 4.33
N SER A 44 -12.98 -13.90 3.66
CA SER A 44 -13.02 -15.24 4.27
C SER A 44 -11.58 -15.76 4.43
N PRO A 45 -10.85 -15.36 5.50
CA PRO A 45 -9.47 -15.76 5.68
C PRO A 45 -9.34 -17.28 5.90
N PRO A 46 -8.22 -17.89 5.48
CA PRO A 46 -7.93 -19.29 5.82
C PRO A 46 -7.94 -19.52 7.33
N SER A 47 -8.32 -20.73 7.77
CA SER A 47 -8.48 -21.06 9.19
C SER A 47 -7.25 -20.78 10.06
N TRP A 48 -6.05 -20.87 9.49
CA TRP A 48 -4.80 -20.58 10.19
C TRP A 48 -4.59 -19.09 10.47
N PHE A 49 -5.22 -18.19 9.70
CA PHE A 49 -4.92 -16.75 9.71
C PHE A 49 -5.20 -16.12 11.07
N ASN A 50 -6.42 -16.29 11.58
CA ASN A 50 -6.83 -15.71 12.86
C ASN A 50 -6.00 -16.25 14.04
N VAL A 51 -5.61 -17.54 13.99
CA VAL A 51 -4.74 -18.14 15.01
C VAL A 51 -3.37 -17.43 15.03
N ARG A 52 -2.80 -17.14 13.85
CA ARG A 52 -1.51 -16.46 13.74
C ARG A 52 -1.60 -14.97 14.04
N LEU A 53 -2.69 -14.31 13.63
CA LEU A 53 -2.92 -12.90 13.91
C LEU A 53 -3.05 -12.66 15.41
N LYS A 54 -3.82 -13.50 16.10
CA LYS A 54 -3.94 -13.48 17.55
C LYS A 54 -2.59 -13.64 18.25
N ALA A 55 -1.85 -14.70 17.90
CA ALA A 55 -0.53 -14.94 18.48
C ALA A 55 0.46 -13.78 18.20
N ALA A 56 0.40 -13.19 17.02
CA ALA A 56 1.23 -12.04 16.66
C ALA A 56 0.88 -10.82 17.51
N ALA A 57 -0.41 -10.48 17.65
CA ALA A 57 -0.86 -9.36 18.47
C ALA A 57 -0.47 -9.51 19.94
N GLU A 58 -0.53 -10.73 20.49
CA GLU A 58 -0.09 -11.05 21.86
C GLU A 58 1.42 -10.85 22.07
N THR A 59 2.23 -10.85 21.01
CA THR A 59 3.71 -10.74 21.06
C THR A 59 4.22 -9.42 20.47
N SER A 60 3.34 -8.55 19.98
CA SER A 60 3.74 -7.33 19.29
C SER A 60 4.48 -6.34 20.18
N GLY A 61 4.29 -6.41 21.49
CA GLY A 61 4.87 -5.49 22.47
C GLY A 61 3.97 -4.28 22.73
N ASP A 62 4.50 -3.28 23.41
CA ASP A 62 3.78 -2.05 23.75
C ASP A 62 3.37 -1.30 22.47
N GLY A 63 2.15 -0.76 22.44
CA GLY A 63 1.59 0.01 21.31
C GLY A 63 0.59 -0.77 20.45
N VAL A 64 0.72 -2.09 20.33
CA VAL A 64 -0.25 -2.94 19.61
C VAL A 64 -1.21 -3.61 20.60
N PRO A 65 -2.50 -3.25 20.63
CA PRO A 65 -3.48 -3.92 21.47
C PRO A 65 -3.65 -5.39 21.08
N THR A 66 -3.73 -6.26 22.07
CA THR A 66 -4.03 -7.69 21.86
C THR A 66 -5.39 -7.91 21.16
N SER A 67 -6.33 -6.97 21.30
CA SER A 67 -7.62 -6.96 20.60
C SER A 67 -7.49 -6.89 19.08
N TRP A 68 -6.35 -6.42 18.54
CA TRP A 68 -6.09 -6.45 17.10
C TRP A 68 -5.86 -7.88 16.57
N GLY A 69 -5.68 -8.86 17.46
CA GLY A 69 -5.64 -10.29 17.15
C GLY A 69 -6.89 -10.83 16.45
N SER A 70 -8.00 -10.11 16.56
CA SER A 70 -9.27 -10.39 15.88
C SER A 70 -9.69 -9.27 14.92
N SER A 71 -8.74 -8.43 14.48
CA SER A 71 -9.04 -7.31 13.59
C SER A 71 -9.49 -7.80 12.21
N VAL A 72 -10.74 -7.50 11.85
CA VAL A 72 -11.24 -7.72 10.48
C VAL A 72 -10.42 -6.91 9.47
N ASP A 73 -9.99 -5.69 9.81
CA ASP A 73 -9.25 -4.83 8.89
C ASP A 73 -7.88 -5.40 8.53
N MET A 74 -7.21 -6.11 9.45
CA MET A 74 -5.99 -6.86 9.10
C MET A 74 -6.27 -7.96 8.08
N ALA A 75 -7.42 -8.63 8.17
CA ALA A 75 -7.84 -9.61 7.17
C ALA A 75 -8.16 -8.94 5.82
N ARG A 76 -8.77 -7.74 5.82
CA ARG A 76 -9.05 -6.96 4.61
C ARG A 76 -7.75 -6.56 3.90
N ILE A 77 -6.78 -6.03 4.65
CA ILE A 77 -5.46 -5.66 4.15
C ILE A 77 -4.75 -6.88 3.54
N ALA A 78 -4.68 -8.00 4.26
CA ALA A 78 -4.02 -9.20 3.75
C ALA A 78 -4.73 -9.83 2.54
N CYS A 79 -6.05 -9.73 2.47
CA CYS A 79 -6.85 -10.10 1.31
C CYS A 79 -6.48 -9.23 0.10
N PHE A 80 -6.49 -7.91 0.27
CA PHE A 80 -6.24 -6.94 -0.79
C PHE A 80 -4.83 -7.09 -1.37
N GLU A 81 -3.84 -7.22 -0.49
CA GLU A 81 -2.44 -7.23 -0.88
C GLU A 81 -1.97 -8.57 -1.47
N SER A 82 -2.52 -9.70 -1.01
CA SER A 82 -1.97 -11.02 -1.40
C SER A 82 -2.97 -12.15 -1.54
N THR A 83 -4.26 -11.91 -1.27
CA THR A 83 -5.27 -12.97 -1.15
C THR A 83 -4.82 -14.04 -0.16
N PHE A 84 -4.27 -13.61 0.98
CA PHE A 84 -3.74 -14.47 2.05
C PHE A 84 -2.55 -15.37 1.66
N ARG A 85 -1.84 -15.07 0.57
CA ARG A 85 -0.68 -15.86 0.14
C ARG A 85 0.59 -15.42 0.86
N THR A 86 1.05 -16.21 1.82
CA THR A 86 2.32 -15.93 2.54
C THR A 86 3.57 -15.94 1.66
N SER A 87 3.48 -16.49 0.45
CA SER A 87 4.54 -16.52 -0.57
C SER A 87 4.35 -15.48 -1.68
N ALA A 88 3.35 -14.59 -1.58
CA ALA A 88 3.14 -13.56 -2.58
C ALA A 88 4.37 -12.65 -2.70
N GLN A 89 4.69 -12.26 -3.92
CA GLN A 89 5.78 -11.36 -4.24
C GLN A 89 5.38 -10.48 -5.43
N ASN A 90 5.59 -9.17 -5.28
CA ASN A 90 5.40 -8.19 -6.32
C ASN A 90 6.59 -7.22 -6.31
N GLY A 91 7.57 -7.48 -7.19
CA GLY A 91 8.83 -6.74 -7.19
C GLY A 91 9.55 -6.83 -5.85
N GLN A 92 9.65 -5.70 -5.15
CA GLN A 92 10.31 -5.56 -3.84
C GLN A 92 9.39 -5.80 -2.63
N TYR A 93 8.12 -6.15 -2.87
CA TYR A 93 7.10 -6.34 -1.84
C TYR A 93 6.76 -7.82 -1.69
N PHE A 94 6.63 -8.29 -0.44
CA PHE A 94 6.55 -9.72 -0.12
C PHE A 94 5.49 -10.02 0.94
N GLY A 95 4.96 -11.24 0.90
CA GLY A 95 4.13 -11.80 1.97
C GLY A 95 2.71 -11.26 2.04
N LEU A 96 2.05 -11.51 3.18
CA LEU A 96 0.60 -11.29 3.34
C LEU A 96 0.15 -9.86 3.06
N THR A 97 0.92 -8.88 3.52
CA THR A 97 0.58 -7.45 3.41
C THR A 97 1.58 -6.71 2.52
N GLN A 98 2.25 -7.44 1.62
CA GLN A 98 3.16 -6.89 0.60
C GLN A 98 4.12 -5.82 1.15
N MET A 99 4.82 -6.12 2.25
CA MET A 99 5.82 -5.21 2.81
C MET A 99 7.19 -5.44 2.15
N ASN A 100 7.97 -4.36 2.00
CA ASN A 100 9.37 -4.44 1.59
C ASN A 100 10.30 -4.67 2.80
N ARG A 101 11.57 -4.97 2.50
CA ARG A 101 12.58 -5.26 3.54
C ARG A 101 12.71 -4.15 4.58
N THR A 102 12.84 -2.91 4.14
CA THR A 102 12.99 -1.75 5.03
C THR A 102 11.80 -1.64 6.00
N SER A 103 10.57 -1.83 5.52
CA SER A 103 9.37 -1.73 6.37
C SER A 103 9.30 -2.86 7.40
N VAL A 104 9.72 -4.07 7.02
CA VAL A 104 9.76 -5.24 7.93
C VAL A 104 10.82 -5.05 9.01
N GLU A 105 12.01 -4.59 8.63
CA GLU A 105 13.11 -4.34 9.58
C GLU A 105 12.77 -3.15 10.51
N ASN A 106 12.13 -2.09 10.00
CA ASN A 106 11.62 -0.99 10.83
C ASN A 106 10.53 -1.44 11.82
N ALA A 107 9.74 -2.46 11.46
CA ALA A 107 8.81 -3.12 12.37
C ALA A 107 9.50 -4.07 13.38
N SER A 108 10.85 -4.06 13.43
CA SER A 108 11.67 -4.91 14.30
C SER A 108 11.36 -6.40 14.13
N VAL A 109 11.12 -6.84 12.88
CA VAL A 109 10.95 -8.24 12.52
C VAL A 109 12.10 -8.66 11.62
N SER A 110 12.67 -9.85 11.88
CA SER A 110 13.73 -10.40 11.03
C SER A 110 13.24 -10.64 9.60
N TRP A 111 13.95 -10.05 8.62
CA TRP A 111 13.66 -10.27 7.20
C TRP A 111 13.73 -11.75 6.80
N HIS A 112 14.67 -12.49 7.38
CA HIS A 112 14.83 -13.93 7.16
C HIS A 112 13.57 -14.69 7.62
N CYS A 113 13.06 -14.42 8.82
CA CYS A 113 11.85 -15.08 9.32
C CYS A 113 10.58 -14.63 8.60
N TYR A 114 10.57 -13.42 8.04
CA TYR A 114 9.47 -12.90 7.24
C TYR A 114 9.37 -13.56 5.85
N THR A 115 10.51 -13.91 5.22
CA THR A 115 10.57 -14.44 3.84
C THR A 115 10.93 -15.92 3.77
N VAL A 116 12.05 -16.33 4.35
CA VAL A 116 12.61 -17.69 4.21
C VAL A 116 12.10 -18.64 5.30
N TYR A 117 11.76 -18.13 6.50
CA TYR A 117 11.21 -18.83 7.68
C TYR A 117 12.00 -20.03 8.25
N GLU A 118 12.94 -20.58 7.50
CA GLU A 118 13.76 -21.71 7.92
C GLU A 118 14.54 -21.38 9.20
N GLY A 119 14.46 -22.28 10.19
CA GLY A 119 15.11 -22.08 11.50
C GLY A 119 14.39 -21.10 12.44
N CYS A 120 13.24 -20.54 12.05
CA CYS A 120 12.45 -19.65 12.92
C CYS A 120 11.46 -20.44 13.79
N THR A 121 11.21 -19.96 15.01
CA THR A 121 10.36 -20.64 16.00
C THR A 121 8.86 -20.55 15.70
N LYS A 122 8.46 -19.67 14.78
CA LYS A 122 7.07 -19.45 14.37
C LYS A 122 6.97 -19.50 12.84
N PRO A 123 5.80 -19.87 12.30
CA PRO A 123 5.63 -19.99 10.85
C PRO A 123 5.74 -18.63 10.15
N ARG A 124 6.12 -18.62 8.86
CA ARG A 124 6.24 -17.40 8.03
C ARG A 124 5.09 -16.40 8.23
N GLY A 125 3.85 -16.87 8.13
CA GLY A 125 2.66 -16.02 8.26
C GLY A 125 2.52 -15.33 9.62
N TYR A 126 3.06 -15.89 10.69
CA TYR A 126 3.11 -15.22 11.99
C TYR A 126 4.03 -14.00 11.94
N HIS A 127 5.25 -14.14 11.41
CA HIS A 127 6.20 -13.04 11.32
C HIS A 127 5.70 -11.94 10.37
N GLN A 128 5.00 -12.33 9.30
CA GLN A 128 4.37 -11.38 8.39
C GLN A 128 3.27 -10.56 9.07
N LEU A 129 2.41 -11.20 9.87
CA LEU A 129 1.36 -10.50 10.62
C LEU A 129 1.91 -9.66 11.77
N LEU A 130 2.97 -10.12 12.44
CA LEU A 130 3.68 -9.35 13.47
C LEU A 130 4.25 -8.05 12.88
N ALA A 131 4.92 -8.13 11.73
CA ALA A 131 5.44 -6.96 11.04
C ALA A 131 4.29 -6.01 10.63
N ALA A 132 3.22 -6.55 10.07
CA ALA A 132 2.07 -5.77 9.61
C ALA A 132 1.34 -5.04 10.75
N LEU A 133 1.19 -5.68 11.92
CA LEU A 133 0.58 -5.06 13.10
C LEU A 133 1.41 -3.87 13.62
N ARG A 134 2.73 -4.04 13.75
CA ARG A 134 3.63 -2.96 14.19
C ARG A 134 3.76 -1.85 13.14
N TYR A 135 3.67 -2.20 11.87
CA TYR A 135 3.61 -1.22 10.79
C TYR A 135 2.31 -0.42 10.85
N ALA A 136 1.17 -1.09 11.07
CA ALA A 136 -0.13 -0.43 11.22
C ALA A 136 -0.15 0.53 12.42
N ASP A 137 0.45 0.14 13.54
CA ASP A 137 0.61 1.01 14.70
C ASP A 137 1.49 2.22 14.39
N SER A 138 2.72 2.00 13.94
CA SER A 138 3.69 3.10 13.71
C SER A 138 3.28 4.06 12.59
N ARG A 139 2.65 3.58 11.51
CA ARG A 139 2.31 4.39 10.34
C ARG A 139 0.90 4.97 10.39
N TYR A 140 -0.06 4.18 10.85
CA TYR A 140 -1.48 4.54 10.78
C TYR A 140 -2.14 4.71 12.16
N GLY A 141 -1.50 4.23 13.22
CA GLY A 141 -2.05 4.16 14.58
C GLY A 141 -3.15 3.12 14.76
N SER A 142 -3.58 2.42 13.70
CA SER A 142 -4.52 1.28 13.79
C SER A 142 -4.69 0.54 12.46
N PRO A 143 -5.09 -0.75 12.46
CA PRO A 143 -5.51 -1.47 11.27
C PRO A 143 -6.67 -0.81 10.53
N ALA A 144 -7.64 -0.26 11.26
CA ALA A 144 -8.80 0.42 10.67
C ALA A 144 -8.40 1.65 9.84
N LYS A 145 -7.50 2.49 10.37
CA LYS A 145 -6.96 3.64 9.65
C LYS A 145 -6.11 3.21 8.45
N GLY A 146 -5.33 2.15 8.59
CA GLY A 146 -4.56 1.60 7.48
C GLY A 146 -5.46 1.03 6.36
N TRP A 147 -6.53 0.31 6.70
CA TRP A 147 -7.52 -0.14 5.70
C TRP A 147 -8.22 1.03 5.02
N LYS A 148 -8.58 2.07 5.79
CA LYS A 148 -9.11 3.31 5.24
C LYS A 148 -8.13 3.92 4.22
N HIS A 149 -6.84 3.99 4.56
CA HIS A 149 -5.79 4.50 3.67
C HIS A 149 -5.71 3.70 2.36
N ILE A 150 -5.74 2.37 2.41
CA ILE A 150 -5.79 1.52 1.20
C ILE A 150 -6.99 1.86 0.33
N ARG A 151 -8.19 1.99 0.92
CA ARG A 151 -9.39 2.30 0.13
C ARG A 151 -9.32 3.68 -0.54
N GLU A 152 -8.63 4.63 0.08
CA GLU A 152 -8.51 6.01 -0.43
C GLU A 152 -7.36 6.15 -1.43
N ASN A 153 -6.30 5.35 -1.31
CA ASN A 153 -5.05 5.56 -2.06
C ASN A 153 -4.61 4.35 -2.90
N ASN A 154 -5.24 3.19 -2.72
CA ASN A 154 -4.94 1.94 -3.40
C ASN A 154 -3.52 1.40 -3.13
N TRP A 155 -2.97 1.66 -1.94
CA TRP A 155 -1.71 1.08 -1.45
C TRP A 155 -1.65 1.01 0.08
N TRP A 156 -0.96 0.00 0.61
CA TRP A 156 -0.70 -0.25 2.04
C TRP A 156 0.53 0.48 2.60
#